data_AF-A0A6A6L725-F1
#
_entry.id   AF-A0A6A6L725-F1
#
_cell.length_a   1.000
_cell.length_b   1.000
_cell.length_c   1.000
_cell.angle_alpha   90.00
_cell.angle_beta   90.00
_cell.angle_gamma   90.00
#
_symmetry.space_group_name_H-M   'P 1'
#
loop_
_entity.id
_entity.type
_entity.pdbx_description
1 polymer ?
#
loop_
_entity_poly.entity_id
_entity_poly.type
_entity_poly.pdbx_seq_one_letter_code
_entity_poly.pdbx_strand_id
1 'polypeptide(L)'
;MVAKLSEGEGEPIELEATQDPKGEGAVDDMKEDVRETVKKIHGELHELEGKVSLLIRATSNPIMGSYEVGNAKILEPKAFGGARDAKEADNFLFDIELYFNATKNNSDEGKLKMVPMYLTEDAKLWWRTKVEETISEQCSIASWDDFKRELKAQFYPENVAYNARSN
;
A
#
# COMPACT_ATOMS: atom_id res chain seq x y z
N MET A 1 62.58 -21.88 67.98
CA MET A 1 63.47 -21.32 66.94
C MET A 1 62.99 -21.85 65.60
N VAL A 2 62.67 -21.10 64.55
CA VAL A 2 62.60 -19.67 64.26
C VAL A 2 61.59 -19.57 63.11
N ALA A 3 60.70 -18.59 63.17
CA ALA A 3 59.78 -18.24 62.08
C ALA A 3 60.55 -17.71 60.86
N LYS A 4 60.05 -17.98 59.64
CA LYS A 4 60.32 -17.11 58.49
C LYS A 4 59.06 -16.91 57.67
N LEU A 5 58.51 -15.70 57.80
CA LEU A 5 57.65 -15.06 56.82
C LEU A 5 58.53 -14.60 55.66
N SER A 6 58.11 -14.86 54.42
CA SER A 6 58.70 -14.24 53.23
C SER A 6 57.55 -13.62 52.45
N GLU A 7 57.44 -12.31 52.54
CA GLU A 7 56.65 -11.49 51.64
C GLU A 7 57.28 -11.60 50.24
N GLY A 8 56.46 -11.98 49.26
CA GLY A 8 56.84 -12.04 47.85
C GLY A 8 55.81 -11.24 47.06
N GLU A 9 56.20 -10.04 46.68
CA GLU A 9 55.49 -9.17 45.74
C GLU A 9 55.35 -9.89 44.39
N GLY A 10 54.12 -10.02 43.88
CA GLY A 10 53.80 -10.63 42.60
C GLY A 10 52.78 -9.78 41.85
N GLU A 11 53.15 -9.40 40.64
CA GLU A 11 52.50 -8.50 39.66
C GLU A 11 50.96 -8.55 39.52
N PRO A 12 50.30 -7.44 39.12
CA PRO A 12 48.88 -7.42 38.84
C PRO A 12 48.58 -8.23 37.56
N ILE A 13 47.69 -9.21 37.67
CA ILE A 13 47.26 -10.06 36.55
C ILE A 13 46.33 -9.23 35.66
N GLU A 14 46.76 -8.90 34.43
CA GLU A 14 45.85 -8.41 33.39
C GLU A 14 44.89 -9.54 32.99
N LEU A 15 43.60 -9.34 33.26
CA LEU A 15 42.53 -10.21 32.81
C LEU A 15 42.23 -9.90 31.35
N GLU A 16 42.91 -10.58 30.43
CA GLU A 16 42.50 -10.69 29.03
C GLU A 16 41.12 -11.35 28.96
N ALA A 17 40.11 -10.55 28.56
CA ALA A 17 38.76 -11.03 28.35
C ALA A 17 38.77 -12.02 27.18
N THR A 18 38.73 -13.31 27.49
CA THR A 18 38.49 -14.36 26.50
C THR A 18 37.08 -14.19 25.95
N GLN A 19 36.93 -13.49 24.82
CA GLN A 19 35.73 -13.60 23.99
C GLN A 19 35.67 -15.03 23.48
N ASP A 20 34.75 -15.81 24.04
CA ASP A 20 34.52 -17.21 23.70
C ASP A 20 33.75 -17.26 22.36
N PRO A 21 34.38 -17.63 21.23
CA PRO A 21 33.76 -17.57 19.89
C PRO A 21 32.69 -18.65 19.67
N LYS A 22 32.43 -19.48 20.68
CA LYS A 22 31.58 -20.66 20.59
C LYS A 22 30.08 -20.36 20.71
N GLY A 23 29.71 -19.19 21.23
CA GLY A 23 28.31 -18.78 21.41
C GLY A 23 27.65 -18.17 20.18
N GLU A 24 28.42 -17.47 19.32
CA GLU A 24 27.87 -16.74 18.16
C GLU A 24 27.38 -17.68 17.05
N GLY A 25 28.12 -18.74 16.74
CA GLY A 25 27.72 -19.71 15.71
C GLY A 25 26.41 -20.43 16.03
N ALA A 26 26.17 -20.76 17.30
CA ALA A 26 24.93 -21.42 17.73
C ALA A 26 23.70 -20.51 17.65
N VAL A 27 23.89 -19.19 17.82
CA VAL A 27 22.81 -18.20 17.69
C VAL A 27 22.49 -17.93 16.21
N ASP A 28 23.51 -17.89 15.36
CA ASP A 28 23.34 -17.74 13.91
C ASP A 28 22.66 -18.97 13.28
N ASP A 29 23.03 -20.18 13.69
CA ASP A 29 22.37 -21.42 13.26
C ASP A 29 20.89 -21.42 13.68
N MET A 30 20.58 -21.04 14.92
CA MET A 30 19.20 -20.94 15.40
C MET A 30 18.39 -19.87 14.64
N LYS A 31 19.03 -18.77 14.23
CA LYS A 31 18.39 -17.73 13.42
C LYS A 31 18.11 -18.21 11.99
N GLU A 32 18.96 -19.07 11.44
CA GLU A 32 18.74 -19.72 10.15
C GLU A 32 17.53 -20.66 10.22
N ASP A 33 17.47 -21.54 11.22
CA ASP A 33 16.36 -22.47 11.45
C ASP A 33 15.02 -21.72 11.63
N VAL A 34 15.03 -20.62 12.38
CA VAL A 34 13.84 -19.76 12.52
C VAL A 34 13.43 -19.16 11.17
N ARG A 35 14.39 -18.75 10.34
CA ARG A 35 14.09 -18.20 9.01
C ARG A 35 13.52 -19.27 8.07
N GLU A 36 14.05 -20.49 8.13
CA GLU A 36 13.57 -21.61 7.31
C GLU A 36 12.16 -22.03 7.72
N THR A 37 11.89 -22.15 9.02
CA THR A 37 10.55 -22.47 9.54
C THR A 37 9.53 -21.40 9.19
N VAL A 38 9.89 -20.11 9.25
CA VAL A 38 9.02 -19.00 8.80
C VAL A 38 8.70 -19.11 7.30
N LYS A 39 9.69 -19.40 6.45
CA LYS A 39 9.46 -19.61 5.01
C LYS A 39 8.50 -20.77 4.75
N LYS A 40 8.68 -21.88 5.47
CA LYS A 40 7.82 -23.06 5.36
C LYS A 40 6.37 -22.76 5.77
N ILE A 41 6.18 -22.09 6.91
CA ILE A 41 4.85 -21.66 7.38
C ILE A 41 4.20 -20.74 6.34
N HIS A 42 4.96 -19.82 5.74
CA HIS A 42 4.43 -18.92 4.72
C HIS A 42 3.98 -19.67 3.45
N GLY A 43 4.73 -20.69 3.04
CA GLY A 43 4.35 -21.56 1.94
C GLY A 43 3.09 -22.38 2.22
N GLU A 44 3.00 -23.01 3.39
CA GLU A 44 1.83 -23.78 3.83
C GLU A 44 0.58 -22.89 3.97
N LEU A 45 0.73 -21.66 4.47
CA LEU A 45 -0.35 -20.67 4.54
C LEU A 45 -0.89 -20.34 3.14
N HIS A 46 0.00 -20.07 2.18
CA HIS A 46 -0.38 -19.76 0.80
C HIS A 46 -1.07 -20.94 0.11
N GLU A 47 -0.63 -22.18 0.38
CA GLU A 47 -1.30 -23.39 -0.12
C GLU A 47 -2.71 -23.56 0.47
N LEU A 48 -2.86 -23.29 1.76
CA LEU A 48 -4.15 -23.36 2.45
C LEU A 48 -5.13 -22.29 1.92
N GLU A 49 -4.66 -21.07 1.67
CA GLU A 49 -5.47 -20.01 1.05
C GLU A 49 -5.98 -20.41 -0.35
N GLY A 50 -5.12 -21.08 -1.14
CA GLY A 50 -5.52 -21.63 -2.43
C GLY A 50 -6.62 -22.70 -2.31
N LYS A 51 -6.50 -23.60 -1.34
CA LYS A 51 -7.51 -24.66 -1.07
C LYS A 51 -8.85 -24.08 -0.62
N VAL A 52 -8.85 -23.09 0.27
CA VAL A 52 -10.07 -22.40 0.74
C VAL A 52 -10.78 -21.70 -0.42
N SER A 53 -10.01 -21.04 -1.30
CA SER A 53 -10.55 -20.37 -2.50
C SER A 53 -11.29 -21.35 -3.42
N LEU A 54 -10.76 -22.56 -3.59
CA LEU A 54 -11.40 -23.61 -4.40
C LEU A 54 -12.71 -24.11 -3.78
N LEU A 55 -12.77 -24.25 -2.45
CA LEU A 55 -13.98 -24.64 -1.72
C LEU A 55 -15.09 -23.60 -1.82
N ILE A 56 -14.75 -22.31 -1.70
CA ILE A 56 -15.71 -21.20 -1.85
C ILE A 56 -16.30 -21.19 -3.27
N ARG A 57 -15.45 -21.35 -4.29
CA ARG A 57 -15.88 -21.44 -5.69
C ARG A 57 -16.76 -22.65 -5.96
N ALA A 58 -16.48 -23.79 -5.34
CA ALA A 58 -17.28 -25.00 -5.51
C ALA A 58 -18.65 -24.92 -4.82
N THR A 59 -18.83 -24.01 -3.86
CA THR A 59 -20.05 -23.92 -3.02
C THR A 59 -20.96 -22.75 -3.38
N SER A 60 -20.52 -21.79 -4.20
CA SER A 60 -21.30 -20.60 -4.56
C SER A 60 -21.82 -20.65 -6.01
N ASN A 61 -23.15 -20.75 -6.16
CA ASN A 61 -23.87 -20.52 -7.42
C ASN A 61 -23.88 -19.02 -7.78
N PRO A 62 -23.96 -18.65 -9.07
CA PRO A 62 -23.57 -17.32 -9.53
C PRO A 62 -24.69 -16.30 -9.31
N ILE A 63 -24.55 -15.45 -8.29
CA ILE A 63 -25.24 -14.16 -8.21
C ILE A 63 -24.17 -13.07 -8.14
N MET A 64 -24.30 -12.15 -9.08
CA MET A 64 -23.44 -11.00 -9.36
C MET A 64 -23.30 -10.10 -8.14
N GLY A 65 -22.08 -9.97 -7.61
CA GLY A 65 -21.74 -8.99 -6.58
C GLY A 65 -20.61 -9.50 -5.68
N SER A 66 -19.50 -8.76 -5.63
CA SER A 66 -18.27 -9.04 -4.88
C SER A 66 -17.25 -9.92 -5.61
N TYR A 67 -16.11 -9.31 -5.97
CA TYR A 67 -14.87 -10.02 -6.28
C TYR A 67 -14.02 -9.98 -4.99
N GLU A 68 -13.75 -11.14 -4.40
CA GLU A 68 -12.84 -11.23 -3.25
C GLU A 68 -11.49 -11.74 -3.73
N VAL A 69 -10.44 -10.91 -3.57
CA VAL A 69 -9.04 -11.32 -3.69
C VAL A 69 -8.44 -11.29 -2.29
N GLY A 70 -8.28 -12.49 -1.70
CA GLY A 70 -7.40 -12.79 -0.57
C GLY A 70 -7.56 -11.94 0.68
N ASN A 71 -8.47 -12.33 1.60
CA ASN A 71 -8.55 -12.05 3.05
C ASN A 71 -8.36 -10.62 3.61
N ALA A 72 -7.95 -9.65 2.81
CA ALA A 72 -8.21 -8.25 3.01
C ALA A 72 -9.47 -7.96 2.21
N LYS A 73 -10.54 -7.53 2.89
CA LYS A 73 -11.65 -6.88 2.20
C LYS A 73 -11.05 -5.68 1.48
N ILE A 74 -10.79 -5.80 0.18
CA ILE A 74 -10.45 -4.64 -0.64
C ILE A 74 -11.68 -3.74 -0.55
N LEU A 75 -11.57 -2.69 0.25
CA LEU A 75 -12.68 -1.77 0.46
C LEU A 75 -12.91 -1.07 -0.86
N GLU A 76 -14.12 -1.24 -1.40
CA GLU A 76 -14.54 -0.53 -2.59
C GLU A 76 -14.56 0.97 -2.28
N PRO A 77 -13.91 1.81 -3.12
CA PRO A 77 -13.80 3.23 -2.84
C PRO A 77 -15.17 3.90 -2.92
N LYS A 78 -15.37 4.93 -2.09
CA LYS A 78 -16.60 5.71 -2.11
C LYS A 78 -16.71 6.44 -3.44
N ALA A 79 -17.89 6.38 -4.06
CA ALA A 79 -18.16 7.13 -5.28
C ALA A 79 -18.09 8.65 -5.02
N PHE A 80 -17.53 9.40 -5.97
CA PHE A 80 -17.43 10.85 -5.92
C PHE A 80 -18.56 11.51 -6.71
N GLY A 81 -19.31 12.39 -6.05
CA GLY A 81 -20.47 13.08 -6.63
C GLY A 81 -20.16 14.37 -7.37
N GLY A 82 -18.93 14.89 -7.27
CA GLY A 82 -18.58 16.17 -7.90
C GLY A 82 -18.80 17.38 -7.00
N ALA A 83 -18.75 17.21 -5.67
CA ALA A 83 -18.72 18.34 -4.75
C ALA A 83 -17.51 19.24 -5.07
N ARG A 84 -17.73 20.57 -5.08
CA ARG A 84 -16.65 21.55 -5.28
C ARG A 84 -15.84 21.78 -4.00
N ASP A 85 -15.26 20.71 -3.49
CA ASP A 85 -14.50 20.65 -2.24
C ASP A 85 -13.16 19.95 -2.50
N ALA A 86 -12.07 20.66 -2.23
CA ALA A 86 -10.72 20.13 -2.48
C ALA A 86 -10.42 18.89 -1.64
N LYS A 87 -10.91 18.83 -0.40
CA LYS A 87 -10.70 17.69 0.51
C LYS A 87 -11.46 16.47 0.01
N GLU A 88 -12.71 16.62 -0.44
CA GLU A 88 -13.47 15.49 -0.96
C GLU A 88 -12.87 14.95 -2.27
N ALA A 89 -12.42 15.84 -3.16
CA ALA A 89 -11.73 15.45 -4.38
C ALA A 89 -10.38 14.75 -4.09
N ASP A 90 -9.59 15.24 -3.13
CA ASP A 90 -8.33 14.61 -2.74
C ASP A 90 -8.54 13.25 -2.06
N ASN A 91 -9.54 13.13 -1.19
CA ASN A 91 -9.89 11.85 -0.57
C ASN A 91 -10.29 10.81 -1.62
N PHE A 92 -11.14 11.19 -2.58
CA PHE A 92 -11.53 10.31 -3.67
C PHE A 92 -10.31 9.82 -4.47
N LEU A 93 -9.42 10.73 -4.87
CA LEU A 93 -8.21 10.38 -5.63
C LEU A 93 -7.31 9.43 -4.84
N PHE A 94 -7.13 9.66 -3.54
CA PHE A 94 -6.37 8.78 -2.68
C PHE A 94 -6.99 7.38 -2.59
N ASP A 95 -8.29 7.29 -2.32
CA ASP A 95 -9.00 6.02 -2.15
C ASP A 95 -9.02 5.19 -3.45
N ILE A 96 -9.25 5.84 -4.60
CA ILE A 96 -9.30 5.14 -5.89
C ILE A 96 -7.90 4.68 -6.35
N GLU A 97 -6.84 5.45 -6.07
CA GLU A 97 -5.47 5.03 -6.36
C GLU A 97 -5.06 3.83 -5.51
N LEU A 98 -5.43 3.83 -4.22
CA LEU A 98 -5.21 2.69 -3.33
C LEU A 98 -5.94 1.44 -3.83
N TYR A 99 -7.19 1.59 -4.25
CA TYR A 99 -8.00 0.50 -4.80
C TYR A 99 -7.39 -0.09 -6.09
N PHE A 100 -6.96 0.75 -7.03
CA PHE A 100 -6.31 0.29 -8.26
C PHE A 100 -4.99 -0.44 -7.99
N ASN A 101 -4.22 0.03 -7.01
CA ASN A 101 -3.01 -0.67 -6.60
C ASN A 101 -3.32 -2.05 -5.99
N ALA A 102 -4.31 -2.12 -5.10
CA ALA A 102 -4.73 -3.36 -4.45
C ALA A 102 -5.26 -4.40 -5.46
N THR A 103 -5.95 -3.94 -6.50
CA THR A 103 -6.49 -4.80 -7.58
C THR A 103 -5.50 -5.05 -8.72
N LYS A 104 -4.24 -4.58 -8.59
CA LYS A 104 -3.18 -4.67 -9.61
C LYS A 104 -3.56 -4.01 -10.95
N ASN A 105 -4.52 -3.08 -10.96
CA ASN A 105 -4.94 -2.31 -12.13
C ASN A 105 -4.10 -1.02 -12.27
N ASN A 106 -2.80 -1.18 -12.52
CA ASN A 106 -1.85 -0.07 -12.44
C ASN A 106 -1.62 0.68 -13.75
N SER A 107 -2.19 0.24 -14.87
CA SER A 107 -2.05 0.93 -16.16
C SER A 107 -3.01 2.12 -16.26
N ASP A 108 -2.54 3.20 -16.87
CA ASP A 108 -3.37 4.41 -17.09
C ASP A 108 -4.65 4.10 -17.87
N GLU A 109 -4.55 3.32 -18.95
CA GLU A 109 -5.71 2.87 -19.72
C GLU A 109 -6.72 2.10 -18.85
N GLY A 110 -6.22 1.18 -18.01
CA GLY A 110 -7.05 0.40 -17.10
C GLY A 110 -7.73 1.25 -16.04
N LYS A 111 -7.04 2.25 -15.50
CA LYS A 111 -7.59 3.20 -14.52
C LYS A 111 -8.63 4.11 -15.15
N LEU A 112 -8.33 4.71 -16.31
CA LEU A 112 -9.25 5.61 -17.03
C LEU A 112 -10.52 4.88 -17.50
N LYS A 113 -10.41 3.58 -17.82
CA LYS A 113 -11.57 2.74 -18.15
C LYS A 113 -12.47 2.45 -16.96
N MET A 114 -11.89 2.32 -15.75
CA MET A 114 -12.61 1.90 -14.54
C MET A 114 -13.11 3.08 -13.69
N VAL A 115 -12.39 4.21 -13.66
CA VAL A 115 -12.75 5.38 -12.83
C VAL A 115 -14.20 5.87 -13.02
N PRO A 116 -14.84 5.81 -14.21
CA PRO A 116 -16.21 6.29 -14.37
C PRO A 116 -17.26 5.46 -13.62
N MET A 117 -16.89 4.25 -13.17
CA MET A 117 -17.73 3.42 -12.29
C MET A 117 -17.83 4.02 -10.88
N TYR A 118 -16.85 4.82 -10.48
CA TYR A 118 -16.75 5.47 -9.17
C TYR A 118 -17.06 6.97 -9.20
N LEU A 119 -17.53 7.48 -10.34
CA LEU A 119 -18.07 8.82 -10.47
C LEU A 119 -19.60 8.74 -10.48
N THR A 120 -20.25 9.65 -9.77
CA THR A 120 -21.70 9.84 -9.78
C THR A 120 -22.06 11.31 -10.02
N GLU A 121 -23.35 11.59 -10.24
CA GLU A 121 -23.90 12.95 -10.32
C GLU A 121 -23.11 13.87 -11.27
N ASP A 122 -22.65 15.02 -10.76
CA ASP A 122 -21.97 16.06 -11.53
C ASP A 122 -20.60 15.60 -12.02
N ALA A 123 -19.87 14.80 -11.23
CA ALA A 123 -18.60 14.22 -11.65
C ALA A 123 -18.77 13.29 -12.86
N LYS A 124 -19.84 12.49 -12.89
CA LYS A 124 -20.12 11.59 -14.02
C LYS A 124 -20.58 12.34 -15.26
N LEU A 125 -21.28 13.47 -15.10
CA LEU A 125 -21.65 14.34 -16.22
C LEU A 125 -20.40 15.00 -16.82
N TRP A 126 -19.56 15.60 -15.98
CA TRP A 126 -18.30 16.21 -16.38
C TRP A 126 -17.40 15.23 -17.14
N TRP A 127 -17.24 14.00 -16.63
CA TRP A 127 -16.42 12.99 -17.30
C TRP A 127 -16.93 12.67 -18.71
N ARG A 128 -18.26 12.56 -18.91
CA ARG A 128 -18.85 12.34 -20.24
C ARG A 128 -18.53 13.49 -21.19
N THR A 129 -18.65 14.73 -20.74
CA THR A 129 -18.28 15.91 -21.52
C THR A 129 -16.80 15.87 -21.92
N LYS A 130 -15.89 15.49 -21.01
CA LYS A 130 -14.46 15.36 -21.32
C LYS A 130 -14.14 14.28 -22.36
N VAL A 131 -14.86 13.16 -22.33
CA VAL A 131 -14.71 12.10 -23.35
C VAL A 131 -15.17 12.61 -24.72
N GLU A 132 -16.29 13.34 -24.78
CA GLU A 132 -16.79 13.94 -26.03
C GLU A 132 -15.84 15.02 -26.58
N GLU A 133 -15.27 15.85 -25.71
CA GLU A 133 -14.22 16.82 -26.07
C GLU A 133 -12.97 16.12 -26.60
N THR A 134 -12.59 14.96 -26.05
CA THR A 134 -11.43 14.19 -26.51
C THR A 134 -11.66 13.59 -27.90
N ILE A 135 -12.86 13.07 -28.17
CA ILE A 135 -13.26 12.62 -29.52
C ILE A 135 -13.22 13.77 -30.52
N SER A 136 -13.56 14.98 -30.06
CA SER A 136 -13.58 16.20 -30.87
C SER A 136 -12.22 16.90 -30.95
N GLU A 137 -11.13 16.28 -30.43
CA GLU A 137 -9.77 16.83 -30.34
C GLU A 137 -9.66 18.17 -29.55
N GLN A 138 -10.65 18.50 -28.73
CA GLN A 138 -10.74 19.75 -27.96
C GLN A 138 -10.09 19.67 -26.57
N CYS A 139 -9.90 18.46 -26.02
CA CYS A 139 -9.20 18.20 -24.76
C CYS A 139 -8.47 16.84 -24.84
N SER A 140 -7.38 16.63 -24.10
CA SER A 140 -6.69 15.34 -24.07
C SER A 140 -6.49 14.85 -22.64
N ILE A 141 -7.38 13.98 -22.16
CA ILE A 141 -7.13 13.16 -20.96
C ILE A 141 -6.58 11.82 -21.44
N ALA A 142 -5.26 11.77 -21.68
CA ALA A 142 -4.59 10.59 -22.21
C ALA A 142 -3.90 9.75 -21.13
N SER A 143 -3.69 10.32 -19.95
CA SER A 143 -3.01 9.68 -18.82
C SER A 143 -3.81 9.82 -17.52
N TRP A 144 -3.44 9.03 -16.52
CA TRP A 144 -4.03 9.13 -15.18
C TRP A 144 -3.69 10.47 -14.51
N ASP A 145 -2.51 11.02 -14.78
CA ASP A 145 -2.11 12.33 -14.25
C ASP A 145 -2.88 13.48 -14.90
N ASP A 146 -3.21 13.40 -16.19
CA ASP A 146 -4.11 14.35 -16.83
C ASP A 146 -5.50 14.34 -16.20
N PHE A 147 -6.03 13.15 -15.93
CA PHE A 147 -7.31 13.00 -15.23
C PHE A 147 -7.28 13.69 -13.87
N LYS A 148 -6.24 13.44 -13.05
CA LYS A 148 -6.10 14.07 -11.74
C LYS A 148 -6.05 15.58 -11.83
N ARG A 149 -5.31 16.13 -12.81
CA ARG A 149 -5.20 17.57 -13.03
C ARG A 149 -6.54 18.19 -13.39
N GLU A 150 -7.24 17.62 -14.36
CA GLU A 150 -8.54 18.12 -14.84
C GLU A 150 -9.63 17.97 -13.77
N LEU A 151 -9.64 16.86 -13.02
CA LEU A 151 -10.58 16.65 -11.92
C LEU A 151 -10.40 17.72 -10.83
N LYS A 152 -9.15 18.01 -10.44
CA LYS A 152 -8.84 19.08 -9.49
C LYS A 152 -9.23 20.45 -10.04
N ALA A 153 -8.91 20.75 -11.29
CA ALA A 153 -9.29 22.02 -11.92
C ALA A 153 -10.81 22.25 -11.92
N GLN A 154 -11.60 21.18 -12.13
CA GLN A 154 -13.05 21.27 -12.16
C GLN A 154 -13.68 21.39 -10.77
N PHE A 155 -13.22 20.58 -9.82
CA PHE A 155 -13.90 20.38 -8.53
C PHE A 155 -13.21 21.03 -7.35
N TYR A 156 -12.07 21.69 -7.54
CA TYR A 156 -11.58 22.58 -6.50
C TYR A 156 -12.45 23.85 -6.46
N PRO A 157 -12.71 24.39 -5.26
CA PRO A 157 -13.31 25.71 -5.15
C PRO A 157 -12.35 26.70 -5.80
N GLU A 158 -12.87 27.51 -6.73
CA GLU A 158 -12.13 28.64 -7.27
C GLU A 158 -11.71 29.52 -6.10
N ASN A 159 -10.41 29.71 -5.92
CA ASN A 159 -9.85 30.55 -4.87
C ASN A 159 -10.24 32.01 -5.15
N VAL A 160 -11.45 32.41 -4.71
CA VAL A 160 -12.00 33.77 -4.80
C VAL A 160 -11.13 34.79 -4.07
N ALA A 161 -10.22 34.33 -3.21
CA ALA A 161 -9.28 35.17 -2.46
C ALA A 161 -8.24 35.91 -3.33
N TYR A 162 -8.05 35.54 -4.60
CA TYR A 162 -7.10 36.22 -5.49
C TYR A 162 -7.71 37.37 -6.32
N ASN A 163 -9.04 37.43 -6.46
CA ASN A 163 -9.72 38.45 -7.26
C ASN A 163 -10.04 39.75 -6.48
N ALA A 164 -9.79 39.78 -5.17
CA ALA A 164 -10.05 40.94 -4.31
C ALA A 164 -8.85 41.90 -4.13
N ARG A 165 -7.70 41.66 -4.78
CA ARG A 165 -6.52 42.55 -4.73
C ARG A 165 -6.16 43.24 -6.05
N SER A 166 -6.93 43.00 -7.11
CA SER A 166 -6.76 43.67 -8.41
C SER A 166 -8.04 44.37 -8.86
N ASN A 167 -8.60 45.22 -7.99
CA ASN A 167 -9.51 46.29 -8.39
C ASN A 167 -9.21 47.55 -7.60
#